data_AF-A0A812EWZ7-F1
#
_entry.id   AF-A0A812EWZ7-F1
#
_cell.length_a   1.000
_cell.length_b   1.000
_cell.length_c   1.000
_cell.angle_alpha   90.00
_cell.angle_beta   90.00
_cell.angle_gamma   90.00
#
_symmetry.space_group_name_H-M   'P 1'
#
loop_
_entity.id
_entity.type
_entity.pdbx_description
1 polymer ?
#
loop_
_entity_poly.entity_id
_entity_poly.type
_entity_poly.pdbx_seq_one_letter_code
_entity_poly.pdbx_strand_id
1 'polypeptide(L)' 'MALKKCKNCGKEFEGNTRQFCSWQCSEAYGYNLKSKLDSAIKNDKGHTDRLSVD' A
#
# COMPACT_ATOMS: atom_id res chain seq x y z
N MET A 1 -7.65 -11.78 23.94
CA MET A 1 -6.93 -11.12 22.83
C MET A 1 -7.94 -10.68 21.78
N ALA A 2 -7.69 -9.59 21.04
CA ALA A 2 -8.55 -9.17 19.92
C ALA A 2 -8.04 -9.77 18.60
N LEU A 3 -8.95 -10.39 17.83
CA LEU A 3 -8.66 -10.84 16.47
C LEU A 3 -8.68 -9.63 15.52
N LYS A 4 -7.62 -9.46 14.74
CA LYS A 4 -7.52 -8.44 13.69
C LYS A 4 -7.40 -9.08 12.32
N LYS A 5 -7.89 -8.39 11.29
CA LYS A 5 -7.72 -8.80 9.90
C LYS A 5 -6.45 -8.21 9.31
N CYS A 6 -5.66 -9.04 8.65
CA CYS A 6 -4.45 -8.62 7.96
C CYS A 6 -4.80 -7.74 6.76
N LYS A 7 -4.20 -6.54 6.67
CA LYS A 7 -4.44 -5.62 5.54
C LYS A 7 -3.99 -6.15 4.18
N ASN A 8 -3.09 -7.13 4.16
CA ASN A 8 -2.58 -7.72 2.91
C ASN A 8 -3.41 -8.91 2.44
N CYS A 9 -3.66 -9.89 3.32
CA CYS A 9 -4.29 -11.17 2.94
C CYS A 9 -5.71 -11.37 3.49
N GLY A 10 -6.22 -10.45 4.31
CA GLY A 10 -7.57 -10.52 4.88
C GLY A 10 -7.76 -11.55 6.01
N LYS A 11 -6.75 -12.39 6.28
CA LYS A 11 -6.81 -13.42 7.33
C LYS A 11 -6.89 -12.80 8.72
N GLU A 12 -7.65 -13.44 9.59
CA GLU A 12 -7.70 -13.09 11.01
C GLU A 12 -6.45 -13.62 11.71
N PHE A 13 -5.88 -12.79 12.58
CA PHE A 13 -4.71 -13.13 13.38
C PHE A 13 -4.80 -12.46 14.74
N GLU A 14 -4.17 -13.06 15.73
CA GLU A 14 -4.07 -12.49 17.06
C GLU A 14 -2.97 -11.43 17.08
N GLY A 15 -3.38 -10.18 17.26
CA GLY A 15 -2.46 -9.06 17.25
C GLY A 15 -3.03 -7.85 17.96
N ASN A 16 -2.29 -7.32 18.93
CA ASN A 16 -2.73 -6.12 19.64
C ASN A 16 -2.48 -4.86 18.79
N THR A 17 -1.24 -4.63 18.38
CA THR A 17 -0.82 -3.44 17.62
C THR A 17 -0.48 -3.71 16.15
N ARG A 18 -0.23 -4.96 15.78
CA ARG A 18 0.19 -5.33 14.43
C ARG A 18 -0.97 -5.21 13.43
N GLN A 19 -0.69 -4.73 12.23
CA GLN A 19 -1.65 -4.59 11.12
C GLN A 19 -1.58 -5.77 10.13
N PHE A 20 -0.54 -6.59 10.25
CA PHE A 20 -0.24 -7.71 9.36
C PHE A 20 0.00 -8.98 10.18
N CYS A 21 -0.44 -10.12 9.64
CA CYS A 21 -0.26 -11.42 10.28
C CYS A 21 1.20 -11.90 10.26
N SER A 22 2.02 -11.38 9.34
CA SER A 22 3.44 -11.72 9.21
C SER A 22 4.23 -10.56 8.60
N TRP A 23 5.55 -10.57 8.79
CA TRP A 23 6.47 -9.61 8.15
C TRP A 23 6.34 -9.62 6.62
N GLN A 24 6.22 -10.81 6.03
CA GLN A 24 6.03 -10.98 4.59
C GLN A 24 4.78 -10.24 4.08
N CYS A 25 3.68 -10.25 4.84
CA CYS A 25 2.48 -9.50 4.49
C CYS A 25 2.66 -7.99 4.57
N SER A 26 3.50 -7.50 5.50
CA SER A 26 3.84 -6.08 5.60
C SER A 26 4.63 -5.62 4.37
N GLU A 27 5.67 -6.35 4.01
CA GLU A 27 6.52 -6.06 2.85
C GLU A 27 5.74 -6.12 1.54
N ALA A 28 4.95 -7.19 1.33
CA ALA A 28 4.13 -7.35 0.14
C ALA A 28 3.11 -6.21 -0.04
N TYR A 29 2.51 -5.76 1.07
CA TYR A 29 1.58 -4.64 1.05
C TYR A 29 2.27 -3.34 0.63
N GLY A 30 3.46 -3.06 1.17
CA GLY A 30 4.27 -1.90 0.79
C GLY A 30 4.66 -1.91 -0.69
N TYR A 31 5.10 -3.06 -1.21
CA TYR A 31 5.44 -3.21 -2.63
C TYR A 31 4.23 -2.99 -3.54
N ASN A 32 3.07 -3.54 -3.19
CA ASN A 32 1.83 -3.37 -3.96
C ASN A 32 1.38 -1.90 -3.99
N LEU A 33 1.43 -1.21 -2.84
CA LEU A 33 1.16 0.22 -2.75
C LEU A 33 2.07 1.04 -3.64
N LYS A 34 3.39 0.77 -3.60
CA LYS A 34 4.35 1.47 -4.45
C LYS A 34 4.09 1.23 -5.93
N SER A 35 3.79 0.00 -6.32
CA SER A 35 3.46 -0.35 -7.71
C SER A 35 2.18 0.35 -8.19
N LYS A 36 1.14 0.41 -7.36
CA LYS A 36 -0.11 1.13 -7.65
C LYS A 36 0.11 2.64 -7.76
N LEU A 37 0.92 3.22 -6.87
CA LEU A 37 1.27 4.64 -6.92
C LEU A 37 2.05 4.97 -8.20
N ASP A 38 3.07 4.18 -8.53
CA ASP A 38 3.87 4.34 -9.74
C ASP A 38 3.00 4.22 -11.01
N SER A 39 2.07 3.25 -11.03
CA SER A 39 1.10 3.10 -12.12
C SER A 39 0.14 4.27 -12.20
N ALA A 40 -0.31 4.82 -11.08
CA ALA A 40 -1.18 6.00 -11.06
C ALA A 40 -0.45 7.24 -11.59
N ILE A 41 0.78 7.48 -11.14
CA ILE A 41 1.62 8.61 -11.59
C ILE A 41 1.92 8.50 -13.09
N LYS A 42 2.29 7.30 -13.59
CA LYS A 42 2.57 7.08 -15.02
C LYS A 42 1.34 7.27 -15.90
N ASN A 43 0.15 6.96 -15.41
CA ASN A 43 -1.09 7.13 -16.17
C ASN A 43 -1.70 8.52 -16.05
N ASP A 44 -1.25 9.34 -15.09
CA ASP A 44 -1.67 10.73 -14.96
C ASP A 44 -0.86 11.61 -15.93
N LYS A 45 -1.35 11.70 -17.18
CA LYS A 45 -0.76 12.54 -18.24
C LYS A 45 -0.76 14.05 -17.92
N GLY A 46 -1.31 14.47 -16.78
CA GLY A 46 -1.44 15.89 -16.39
C GLY A 46 -0.38 16.39 -15.40
N HIS A 47 0.50 15.53 -14.88
CA HIS A 47 1.30 15.91 -13.71
C HIS A 47 2.44 16.91 -14.01
N THR A 48 3.01 16.93 -15.22
CA THR A 48 4.18 17.77 -15.55
C THR A 48 3.91 18.90 -16.55
N ASP A 49 2.76 18.91 -17.24
CA ASP A 49 2.52 19.85 -18.36
C ASP A 49 2.29 21.30 -17.93
N ARG A 50 2.09 21.57 -16.63
CA ARG A 50 1.81 22.91 -16.09
C ARG A 50 2.89 23.52 -15.21
N LEU A 51 4.04 22.85 -15.06
CA LEU A 51 5.15 23.34 -14.23
C LEU A 51 6.21 24.13 -15.02
N SER A 52 6.05 24.27 -16.33
CA SER A 52 7.02 24.93 -17.22
C SER A 52 6.41 26.07 -18.04
N VAL A 53 5.52 26.86 -17.45
CA VAL A 53 5.09 28.14 -18.06
C VAL A 53 5.90 29.25 -17.39
N ASP A 54 7.02 29.60 -18.02
CA ASP A 54 7.74 30.88 -17.83
C ASP A 54 7.14 31.91 -18.80
#